data_AF-A0A9E0QDU6-F1
#
_entry.id   AF-A0A9E0QDU6-F1
#
_cell.length_a   1.000
_cell.length_b   1.000
_cell.length_c   1.000
_cell.angle_alpha   90.00
_cell.angle_beta   90.00
_cell.angle_gamma   90.00
#
_symmetry.space_group_name_H-M   'P 1'
#
loop_
_entity.id
_entity.type
_entity.pdbx_description
1 polymer ?
#
loop_
_entity_poly.entity_id
_entity_poly.type
_entity_poly.pdbx_seq_one_letter_code
_entity_poly.pdbx_strand_id
1 'polypeptide(L)' 'MFQFESLSDFIQMGGHGTYVWAAYLISLLVLIGLVVSPLLRRRKLVQEVIRQQRREAARQKNSDTAQTAP' A
#
# COMPACT_ATOMS: atom_id res chain seq x y z
N MET A 1 -7.70 28.89 -37.15
CA MET A 1 -8.36 27.57 -37.10
C MET A 1 -7.53 26.69 -36.18
N PHE A 2 -8.01 26.45 -34.96
CA PHE A 2 -7.26 25.67 -33.96
C PHE A 2 -7.24 24.20 -34.40
N GLN A 3 -6.10 23.72 -34.90
CA GLN A 3 -5.87 22.34 -35.37
C GLN A 3 -5.66 21.34 -34.21
N PHE A 4 -6.25 21.59 -33.04
CA PHE A 4 -6.29 20.63 -31.94
C PHE A 4 -7.63 19.89 -31.98
N GLU A 5 -7.91 19.21 -33.09
CA GLU A 5 -9.00 18.25 -33.19
C GLU A 5 -8.57 17.00 -32.39
N SER A 6 -8.77 17.06 -31.08
CA SER A 6 -8.83 15.92 -30.15
C SER A 6 -7.52 15.24 -29.71
N LEU A 7 -7.43 15.04 -28.38
CA LEU A 7 -6.49 14.10 -27.73
C LEU A 7 -6.55 12.68 -28.32
N SER A 8 -7.65 12.35 -28.99
CA SER A 8 -7.88 11.08 -29.66
C SER A 8 -6.96 10.91 -30.89
N ASP A 9 -6.72 11.97 -31.66
CA ASP A 9 -5.84 11.95 -32.83
C ASP A 9 -4.35 11.84 -32.42
N PHE A 10 -3.98 12.36 -31.25
CA PHE A 10 -2.65 12.19 -30.67
C PHE A 10 -2.38 10.75 -30.19
N ILE A 11 -3.43 10.02 -29.79
CA ILE A 11 -3.36 8.60 -29.43
C ILE A 11 -3.45 7.70 -30.68
N GLN A 12 -4.13 8.16 -31.74
CA GLN A 12 -4.38 7.39 -32.96
C GLN A 12 -3.50 7.77 -34.16
N MET A 13 -2.56 8.71 -34.02
CA MET A 13 -1.54 8.99 -35.04
C MET A 13 -0.60 7.78 -35.20
N GLY A 14 -0.92 6.88 -36.14
CA GLY A 14 0.00 5.86 -36.66
C GLY A 14 0.33 4.68 -35.72
N GLY A 15 -0.49 4.36 -34.72
CA GLY A 15 -0.38 3.11 -33.95
C GLY A 15 0.58 3.14 -32.75
N HIS A 16 1.13 4.31 -32.38
CA HIS A 16 2.10 4.43 -31.29
C HIS A 16 1.52 4.86 -29.93
N GLY A 17 0.30 5.40 -29.87
CA GLY A 17 -0.31 5.87 -28.61
C GLY A 17 -0.53 4.78 -27.56
N THR A 18 -0.72 3.54 -28.00
CA THR A 18 -0.84 2.36 -27.13
C THR A 18 0.44 2.06 -26.35
N TYR A 19 1.61 2.26 -26.96
CA TYR A 19 2.91 2.04 -26.30
C TYR A 19 3.18 3.07 -25.20
N VAL A 20 2.81 4.32 -25.44
CA VAL A 20 2.96 5.41 -24.47
C VAL A 20 2.10 5.12 -23.23
N TRP A 21 0.83 4.77 -23.44
CA TRP A 21 -0.05 4.39 -22.35
C TRP A 21 0.41 3.13 -21.62
N ALA A 22 0.91 2.12 -22.32
CA ALA A 22 1.49 0.93 -21.69
C ALA A 22 2.71 1.28 -20.84
N ALA A 23 3.62 2.13 -21.33
CA ALA A 23 4.77 2.60 -20.56
C ALA A 23 4.34 3.36 -19.30
N TYR A 24 3.37 4.28 -19.40
CA TYR A 24 2.80 4.97 -18.25
C TYR A 24 2.16 4.01 -17.25
N LEU A 25 1.41 3.01 -17.73
CA LEU A 25 0.76 2.01 -16.89
C LEU A 25 1.79 1.18 -16.12
N ILE A 26 2.84 0.72 -16.82
CA ILE A 26 3.94 -0.05 -16.21
C ILE A 26 4.68 0.80 -15.19
N SER A 27 5.04 2.04 -15.53
CA SER A 27 5.68 2.96 -14.60
C SER A 27 4.81 3.22 -13.37
N LEU A 28 3.51 3.44 -13.55
CA LEU A 28 2.56 3.66 -12.45
C LEU A 28 2.47 2.42 -11.55
N LEU A 29 2.40 1.21 -12.12
CA LEU A 29 2.39 -0.05 -11.37
C LEU A 29 3.66 -0.23 -10.55
N VAL A 30 4.83 0.08 -11.11
CA VAL A 30 6.11 0.03 -10.37
C VAL A 30 6.10 1.03 -9.21
N LEU A 31 5.64 2.26 -9.45
CA LEU A 31 5.57 3.31 -8.45
C LEU A 31 4.60 2.93 -7.31
N ILE A 32 3.42 2.42 -7.66
CA ILE A 32 2.45 1.88 -6.71
C ILE A 32 3.09 0.73 -5.94
N GLY A 33 3.73 -0.24 -6.60
CA GLY A 33 4.42 -1.35 -5.94
C GLY A 33 5.47 -0.88 -4.93
N LEU A 34 6.24 0.15 -5.28
CA LEU A 34 7.27 0.74 -4.43
C LEU A 34 6.69 1.46 -3.20
N VAL A 35 5.52 2.09 -3.33
CA VAL A 35 4.82 2.77 -2.22
C VAL A 35 4.01 1.80 -1.37
N VAL A 36 3.38 0.81 -1.99
CA VAL A 36 2.55 -0.20 -1.35
C VAL A 36 3.40 -1.18 -0.55
N SER A 37 4.58 -1.58 -1.06
CA SER A 37 5.53 -2.45 -0.36
C SER A 37 5.86 -2.00 1.08
N PRO A 38 6.34 -0.77 1.34
CA PRO A 38 6.61 -0.30 2.70
C PRO A 38 5.33 -0.11 3.52
N LEU A 39 4.20 0.25 2.91
CA LEU A 39 2.91 0.37 3.60
C LEU A 39 2.42 -0.98 4.15
N LEU A 40 2.48 -2.04 3.33
CA LEU A 40 2.12 -3.39 3.76
C LEU A 40 3.09 -3.91 4.81
N ARG A 41 4.39 -3.61 4.66
CA ARG A 41 5.42 -4.03 5.62
C ARG A 41 5.23 -3.35 6.99
N ARG A 42 4.89 -2.06 7.01
CA ARG A 42 4.53 -1.34 8.24
C ARG A 42 3.31 -1.94 8.92
N ARG A 43 2.25 -2.27 8.16
CA ARG A 43 1.06 -2.93 8.72
C ARG A 43 1.38 -4.27 9.39
N LYS A 44 2.23 -5.09 8.77
CA LYS A 44 2.67 -6.37 9.35
C LYS A 44 3.44 -6.20 10.65
N LEU A 45 4.37 -5.23 10.71
CA LEU A 45 5.14 -4.96 11.93
C LEU A 45 4.26 -4.47 13.08
N VAL A 46 3.32 -3.56 12.81
CA VAL A 46 2.39 -3.05 13.83
C VAL A 46 1.48 -4.17 14.36
N GLN A 47 1.00 -5.06 13.49
CA GLN A 47 0.18 -6.20 13.91
C GLN A 47 0.95 -7.16 14.84
N GLU A 48 2.24 -7.39 14.58
CA GLU A 48 3.05 -8.24 15.44
C GLU A 48 3.27 -7.62 16.83
N VAL A 49 3.54 -6.31 16.88
CA VAL A 49 3.68 -5.57 18.15
C VAL A 49 2.38 -5.62 18.98
N ILE A 50 1.22 -5.37 18.35
CA ILE A 50 -0.08 -5.44 19.04
C ILE A 50 -0.33 -6.86 19.59
N ARG A 51 0.07 -7.90 18.85
CA ARG A 51 -0.10 -9.29 19.28
C ARG A 51 0.76 -9.63 20.50
N GLN A 52 1.98 -9.10 20.58
CA GLN A 52 2.87 -9.30 21.73
C GLN A 52 2.36 -8.54 22.96
N GLN A 53 1.97 -7.28 22.81
CA GLN A 53 1.41 -6.47 23.91
C GLN A 53 0.18 -7.11 24.55
N ARG A 54 -0.72 -7.69 23.75
CA ARG A 54 -1.89 -8.41 24.27
C ARG A 54 -1.53 -9.60 25.16
N ARG A 55 -0.43 -10.29 24.87
CA ARG A 55 0.04 -11.45 25.66
C ARG A 55 0.68 -11.00 26.96
N GLU A 56 1.43 -9.91 26.94
CA GLU A 56 2.05 -9.33 28.14
C GLU A 56 0.99 -8.76 29.08
N ALA A 57 0.01 -8.03 28.55
CA ALA A 57 -1.12 -7.51 29.34
C ALA A 57 -1.94 -8.63 30.01
N ALA A 58 -2.15 -9.75 29.30
CA ALA A 58 -2.82 -10.92 29.87
C ALA A 58 -2.00 -11.60 30.99
N ARG A 59 -0.66 -11.61 30.88
CA ARG A 59 0.22 -12.13 31.92
C ARG A 59 0.25 -11.23 33.16
N GLN A 60 0.36 -9.91 32.98
CA GLN A 60 0.34 -8.94 34.07
C GLN A 60 -0.96 -9.01 34.89
N LYS A 61 -2.10 -9.12 34.21
CA LYS A 61 -3.41 -9.24 34.87
C LYS A 61 -3.50 -10.49 35.77
N ASN A 62 -2.95 -11.61 35.34
CA ASN A 62 -2.93 -12.85 36.14
C ASN A 62 -1.96 -12.78 37.32
N SER A 63 -0.81 -12.08 37.19
CA SER A 63 0.10 -11.87 38.33
C SER A 63 -0.48 -10.91 39.37
N ASP A 64 -1.20 -9.86 38.97
CA ASP A 64 -1.88 -8.96 39.91
C ASP A 64 -3.04 -9.65 40.63
N THR A 65 -3.79 -10.52 39.95
CA THR A 65 -4.86 -11.30 40.61
C THR A 65 -4.33 -12.41 41.51
N ALA A 66 -3.13 -12.95 41.26
CA ALA A 66 -2.49 -13.91 42.16
C ALA A 66 -1.87 -13.24 43.41
N GLN A 67 -1.46 -11.96 43.32
CA GLN A 67 -0.89 -11.20 44.44
C GLN A 67 -1.95 -10.54 45.34
N THR A 68 -3.20 -10.41 44.86
CA THR A 68 -4.31 -9.77 45.62
C THR A 68 -5.25 -10.78 46.30
N ALA A 69 -4.88 -12.08 46.36
CA ALA A 69 -5.67 -13.06 47.11
C ALA A 69 -5.33 -12.99 48.62
N PRO A 70 -6.29 -12.67 49.51
CA PRO A 70 -6.10 -12.53 50.95
C PRO A 70 -5.85 -13.86 51.68
#